data_AF-A0A0W8G0K2-F1
#
_entry.id   AF-A0A0W8G0K2-F1
#
_cell.length_a   1.000
_cell.length_b   1.000
_cell.length_c   1.000
_cell.angle_alpha   90.00
_cell.angle_beta   90.00
_cell.angle_gamma   90.00
#
_symmetry.space_group_name_H-M   'P 1'
#
loop_
_entity.id
_entity.type
_entity.pdbx_description
1 polymer ?
#
loop_
_entity_poly.entity_id
_entity_poly.type
_entity_poly.pdbx_seq_one_letter_code
_entity_poly.pdbx_strand_id
1 'polypeptide(L)'
;MTLRGNLRAFHFIELCTGVLLAVLFYFFGDFGLIGIALFFIGMALTMKKDFDEREIYLSYKINSYEGIFIGAVMTVTYFKFPDANWFYVFLVTASIARGIIGVVSFKMK
;
A
#
# COMPACT_ATOMS: atom_id res chain seq x y z
N MET A 1 -5.57 3.89 -23.18
CA MET A 1 -5.76 4.48 -21.85
C MET A 1 -4.39 4.68 -21.23
N THR A 2 -3.99 5.91 -20.95
CA THR A 2 -2.76 6.20 -20.21
C THR A 2 -2.94 5.80 -18.74
N LEU A 3 -2.06 4.94 -18.21
CA LEU A 3 -2.04 4.53 -16.78
C LEU A 3 -1.80 5.72 -15.84
N ARG A 4 -1.12 6.75 -16.36
CA ARG A 4 -0.76 7.97 -15.65
C ARG A 4 -1.99 8.80 -15.30
N GLY A 5 -2.15 9.11 -14.01
CA GLY A 5 -3.28 9.92 -13.51
C GLY A 5 -4.53 9.11 -13.14
N ASN A 6 -4.54 7.79 -13.34
CA ASN A 6 -5.62 6.94 -12.86
C ASN A 6 -5.34 6.50 -11.41
N LEU A 7 -5.84 7.28 -10.45
CA LEU A 7 -5.62 7.03 -9.01
C LEU A 7 -6.18 5.68 -8.54
N ARG A 8 -7.22 5.17 -9.19
CA ARG A 8 -7.72 3.82 -8.90
C ARG A 8 -6.73 2.75 -9.34
N ALA A 9 -6.12 2.91 -10.52
CA ALA A 9 -5.08 2.00 -11.00
C ALA A 9 -3.81 2.09 -10.14
N PHE A 10 -3.46 3.30 -9.66
CA PHE A 10 -2.39 3.50 -8.69
C PHE A 10 -2.61 2.67 -7.42
N HIS A 11 -3.75 2.82 -6.76
CA HIS A 11 -4.06 2.06 -5.53
C HIS A 11 -4.23 0.55 -5.78
N PHE A 12 -4.68 0.15 -6.98
CA PHE A 12 -4.72 -1.25 -7.34
C PHE A 12 -3.30 -1.86 -7.47
N ILE A 13 -2.35 -1.11 -8.01
CA ILE A 13 -0.95 -1.53 -8.08
C ILE A 13 -0.35 -1.60 -6.67
N GLU A 14 -0.66 -0.66 -5.77
CA GLU A 14 -0.25 -0.73 -4.36
C GLU A 14 -0.74 -2.02 -3.70
N LEU A 15 -2.01 -2.38 -3.92
CA LEU A 15 -2.60 -3.61 -3.39
C LEU A 15 -1.88 -4.86 -3.92
N CYS A 16 -1.75 -4.98 -5.24
CA CYS A 16 -1.06 -6.11 -5.87
C CYS A 16 0.39 -6.21 -5.39
N THR A 17 1.05 -5.09 -5.18
CA THR A 17 2.44 -5.06 -4.72
C THR A 17 2.54 -5.44 -3.24
N GLY A 18 1.62 -5.01 -2.39
CA GLY A 18 1.56 -5.44 -1.00
C GLY A 18 1.37 -6.95 -0.86
N VAL A 19 0.51 -7.54 -1.70
CA VAL A 19 0.33 -9.01 -1.76
C VAL A 19 1.60 -9.70 -2.27
N LEU A 20 2.23 -9.16 -3.32
CA LEU A 20 3.49 -9.70 -3.83
C LEU A 20 4.61 -9.65 -2.77
N LEU A 21 4.74 -8.54 -2.05
CA LEU A 21 5.71 -8.38 -0.96
C LEU A 21 5.44 -9.38 0.17
N ALA A 22 4.17 -9.61 0.53
CA ALA A 22 3.83 -10.61 1.54
C ALA A 22 4.32 -12.02 1.14
N VAL A 23 4.09 -12.40 -0.12
CA VAL A 23 4.56 -13.68 -0.67
C VAL A 23 6.09 -13.73 -0.68
N LEU A 24 6.75 -12.68 -1.16
CA LEU A 24 8.20 -12.62 -1.25
C LEU A 24 8.86 -12.68 0.13
N PHE A 25 8.34 -11.96 1.12
CA PHE A 25 8.87 -12.02 2.49
C PHE A 25 8.63 -13.37 3.14
N TYR A 26 7.49 -14.01 2.87
CA TYR A 26 7.19 -15.34 3.40
C TYR A 26 8.16 -16.42 2.87
N PHE A 27 8.47 -16.40 1.57
CA PHE A 27 9.31 -17.44 0.95
C PHE A 27 10.81 -17.11 0.93
N PHE A 28 11.17 -15.83 0.85
CA PHE A 28 12.55 -15.41 0.57
C PHE A 28 13.14 -14.46 1.63
N GLY A 29 12.38 -14.11 2.68
CA GLY A 29 12.85 -13.22 3.74
C GLY A 29 13.36 -11.90 3.18
N ASP A 30 14.57 -11.50 3.57
CA ASP A 30 15.18 -10.21 3.19
C ASP A 30 15.36 -10.01 1.67
N PHE A 31 15.48 -11.10 0.89
CA PHE A 31 15.54 -10.99 -0.58
C PHE A 31 14.23 -10.44 -1.17
N GLY A 32 13.12 -10.50 -0.43
CA GLY A 32 11.86 -9.88 -0.82
C GLY A 32 11.91 -8.35 -0.92
N LEU A 33 12.94 -7.70 -0.36
CA LEU A 33 13.18 -6.26 -0.51
C LEU A 33 13.36 -5.85 -1.98
N ILE A 34 13.77 -6.76 -2.87
CA ILE A 34 13.83 -6.50 -4.32
C ILE A 34 12.45 -6.14 -4.88
N GLY A 35 11.37 -6.67 -4.29
CA GLY A 35 9.99 -6.32 -4.65
C GLY A 35 9.64 -4.85 -4.40
N ILE A 36 10.37 -4.15 -3.51
CA ILE A 36 10.18 -2.72 -3.25
C ILE A 36 10.63 -1.88 -4.46
N ALA A 37 11.62 -2.33 -5.23
CA ALA A 37 12.00 -1.64 -6.46
C ALA A 37 10.84 -1.64 -7.47
N LEU A 38 10.13 -2.77 -7.61
CA LEU A 38 8.94 -2.87 -8.46
C LEU A 38 7.79 -1.99 -7.95
N PHE A 39 7.64 -1.86 -6.63
CA PHE A 39 6.68 -0.93 -6.00
C PHE A 39 6.92 0.52 -6.43
N PHE A 40 8.16 1.01 -6.29
CA PHE A 40 8.51 2.38 -6.65
C PHE A 40 8.37 2.64 -8.16
N ILE A 41 8.72 1.67 -9.00
CA ILE A 41 8.51 1.77 -10.45
C ILE A 41 7.01 1.88 -10.77
N GLY A 42 6.18 1.01 -10.17
CA GLY A 42 4.72 1.03 -10.35
C GLY A 42 4.09 2.37 -9.94
N MET A 43 4.52 2.92 -8.81
CA MET A 43 4.11 4.25 -8.35
C MET A 43 4.55 5.35 -9.32
N ALA A 44 5.81 5.36 -9.73
CA ALA A 44 6.36 6.39 -10.63
C ALA A 44 5.63 6.42 -11.98
N LEU A 45 5.25 5.26 -12.51
CA LEU A 45 4.52 5.13 -13.78
C LEU A 45 3.07 5.62 -13.70
N THR A 46 2.47 5.63 -12.52
CA THR A 46 1.05 5.99 -12.32
C THR A 46 0.84 7.35 -11.68
N MET A 47 1.91 7.95 -11.12
CA MET A 47 1.87 9.23 -10.44
C MET A 47 1.36 10.37 -11.35
N LYS A 48 0.33 11.06 -10.86
CA LYS A 48 -0.21 12.29 -11.44
C LYS A 48 0.67 13.46 -11.02
N LYS A 49 0.86 14.44 -11.91
CA LYS A 49 1.66 15.64 -11.62
C LYS A 49 0.89 16.64 -10.74
N ASP A 50 -0.40 16.81 -11.03
CA ASP A 50 -1.26 17.80 -10.39
C ASP A 50 -2.51 17.13 -9.82
N PHE A 51 -2.80 17.36 -8.54
CA PHE A 51 -3.96 16.81 -7.84
C PHE A 51 -5.04 17.87 -7.67
N ASP A 52 -6.31 17.49 -7.80
CA ASP A 52 -7.42 18.38 -7.48
C ASP A 52 -7.76 18.38 -5.97
N GLU A 53 -8.54 19.34 -5.49
CA GLU A 53 -8.89 19.46 -4.06
C GLU A 53 -9.63 18.21 -3.52
N ARG A 54 -10.44 17.56 -4.37
CA ARG A 54 -11.16 16.34 -4.00
C ARG A 54 -10.20 15.17 -3.80
N GLU A 55 -9.23 15.01 -4.70
CA GLU A 55 -8.19 14.00 -4.66
C GLU A 55 -7.29 14.20 -3.43
N ILE A 56 -6.95 15.45 -3.09
CA ILE A 56 -6.20 15.79 -1.87
C ILE A 56 -7.00 15.40 -0.62
N TYR A 57 -8.29 15.74 -0.56
CA TYR A 57 -9.16 15.38 0.56
C TYR A 57 -9.32 13.85 0.70
N LEU A 58 -9.53 13.15 -0.41
CA LEU A 58 -9.62 11.68 -0.43
C LEU A 58 -8.31 11.04 0.02
N SER A 59 -7.16 11.57 -0.42
CA SER A 59 -5.84 11.10 0.00
C SER A 59 -5.64 11.24 1.51
N TYR A 60 -6.04 12.37 2.10
CA TYR A 60 -5.99 12.56 3.55
C TYR A 60 -6.88 11.56 4.30
N LYS A 61 -8.09 11.32 3.79
CA LYS A 61 -9.03 10.33 4.35
C LYS A 61 -8.47 8.91 4.25
N ILE A 62 -7.84 8.55 3.13
CA ILE A 62 -7.16 7.26 2.95
C ILE A 62 -6.04 7.09 3.98
N ASN A 63 -5.15 8.07 4.12
CA ASN A 63 -4.05 8.03 5.10
C ASN A 63 -4.54 7.87 6.54
N SER A 64 -5.66 8.52 6.87
CA SER A 64 -6.24 8.45 8.22
C SER A 64 -6.76 7.04 8.55
N TYR A 65 -7.50 6.42 7.63
CA TYR A 65 -7.98 5.05 7.83
C TYR A 65 -6.87 4.01 7.76
N GLU A 66 -5.89 4.21 6.88
CA GLU A 66 -4.70 3.37 6.79
C GLU A 66 -3.95 3.36 8.13
N GLY A 67 -3.72 4.53 8.73
CA GLY A 67 -3.01 4.64 10.00
C GLY A 67 -3.69 3.86 11.14
N ILE A 68 -5.03 3.95 11.23
CA ILE A 68 -5.81 3.18 12.22
C ILE A 68 -5.64 1.68 11.99
N PHE A 69 -5.74 1.23 10.74
CA PHE A 69 -5.64 -0.18 10.39
C PHE A 69 -4.23 -0.73 10.64
N ILE A 70 -3.18 -0.01 10.21
CA ILE A 70 -1.79 -0.38 10.46
C ILE A 70 -1.54 -0.46 11.97
N GLY A 71 -2.00 0.52 12.75
CA GLY A 71 -1.83 0.52 14.20
C GLY A 71 -2.38 -0.76 14.84
N ALA A 72 -3.60 -1.16 14.48
CA ALA A 72 -4.20 -2.39 14.97
C ALA A 72 -3.40 -3.65 14.59
N VAL A 73 -2.99 -3.78 13.33
CA VAL A 73 -2.22 -4.94 12.86
C VAL A 73 -0.85 -5.01 13.52
N MET A 74 -0.16 -3.88 13.66
CA MET A 74 1.14 -3.80 14.33
C MET A 74 1.04 -4.17 15.81
N THR A 75 0.00 -3.71 16.52
CA THR A 75 -0.25 -4.11 17.92
C THR A 75 -0.47 -5.62 18.05
N VAL A 76 -1.32 -6.21 17.21
CA VAL A 76 -1.55 -7.67 17.23
C VAL A 76 -0.27 -8.43 16.93
N THR A 77 0.49 -7.98 15.93
CA THR A 77 1.74 -8.62 15.53
C THR A 77 2.78 -8.55 16.64
N TYR A 78 2.91 -7.40 17.31
CA TYR A 78 3.81 -7.22 18.45
C TYR A 78 3.59 -8.27 19.55
N PHE A 79 2.33 -8.51 19.92
CA PHE A 79 2.00 -9.43 21.00
C PHE A 79 2.00 -10.91 20.58
N LYS A 80 1.72 -11.22 19.32
CA LYS A 80 1.55 -12.61 18.84
C LYS A 80 2.77 -13.17 18.11
N PHE A 81 3.56 -12.31 17.48
CA PHE A 81 4.68 -12.67 16.63
C PHE A 81 5.87 -11.74 16.90
N PRO A 82 6.46 -11.78 18.11
CA PRO A 82 7.55 -10.88 18.49
C PRO A 82 8.78 -11.04 17.59
N ASP A 83 9.00 -12.25 17.05
CA ASP A 83 10.12 -12.57 16.17
C ASP A 83 9.87 -12.18 14.70
N ALA A 84 8.67 -11.73 14.35
CA ALA A 84 8.39 -11.26 13.00
C ALA A 84 9.20 -10.00 12.71
N ASN A 85 9.64 -9.82 11.46
CA ASN A 85 10.27 -8.58 11.05
C ASN A 85 9.21 -7.48 10.92
N TRP A 86 9.18 -6.54 11.87
CA TRP A 86 8.17 -5.49 11.94
C TRP A 86 8.21 -4.53 10.75
N PHE A 87 9.37 -4.34 10.14
CA PHE A 87 9.49 -3.51 8.94
C PHE A 87 8.74 -4.15 7.77
N TYR A 88 8.84 -5.48 7.61
CA TYR A 88 8.13 -6.20 6.55
C TYR A 88 6.62 -6.21 6.78
N VAL A 89 6.21 -6.44 8.03
CA VAL A 89 4.79 -6.39 8.42
C VAL A 89 4.23 -4.99 8.16
N PHE A 90 4.96 -3.94 8.53
CA PHE A 90 4.56 -2.55 8.26
C PHE A 90 4.40 -2.29 6.76
N LEU A 91 5.40 -2.62 5.94
CA LEU A 91 5.38 -2.38 4.50
C LEU A 91 4.24 -3.11 3.78
N VAL A 92 4.03 -4.38 4.12
CA VAL A 92 2.96 -5.21 3.57
C VAL A 92 1.61 -4.64 3.97
N THR A 93 1.43 -4.37 5.27
CA THR A 93 0.15 -3.89 5.80
C THR A 93 -0.19 -2.52 5.24
N ALA A 94 0.77 -1.60 5.17
CA ALA A 94 0.58 -0.27 4.60
C ALA A 94 0.16 -0.35 3.12
N SER A 95 0.89 -1.14 2.32
CA SER A 95 0.60 -1.32 0.90
C SER A 95 -0.79 -1.92 0.66
N ILE A 96 -1.15 -2.97 1.40
CA ILE A 96 -2.45 -3.63 1.28
C ILE A 96 -3.57 -2.71 1.78
N ALA A 97 -3.42 -2.09 2.95
CA ALA A 97 -4.44 -1.24 3.54
C ALA A 97 -4.71 -0.01 2.67
N ARG A 98 -3.66 0.72 2.27
CA ARG A 98 -3.77 1.85 1.36
C ARG A 98 -4.38 1.44 0.02
N GLY A 99 -3.95 0.30 -0.53
CA GLY A 99 -4.47 -0.22 -1.78
C GLY A 99 -5.97 -0.54 -1.71
N ILE A 100 -6.44 -1.23 -0.66
CA ILE A 100 -7.87 -1.52 -0.46
C ILE A 100 -8.67 -0.23 -0.28
N ILE A 101 -8.26 0.64 0.65
CA ILE A 101 -9.00 1.86 0.99
C ILE A 101 -9.03 2.80 -0.21
N GLY A 102 -7.93 2.92 -0.94
CA GLY A 102 -7.84 3.72 -2.15
C GLY A 102 -8.70 3.18 -3.30
N VAL A 103 -8.65 1.88 -3.58
CA VAL A 103 -9.51 1.26 -4.62
C VAL A 103 -10.99 1.46 -4.30
N VAL A 104 -11.40 1.33 -3.04
CA VAL A 104 -12.80 1.55 -2.62
C VAL A 104 -13.18 3.03 -2.72
N SER A 105 -12.35 3.93 -2.21
CA SER A 105 -12.63 5.38 -2.18
C SER A 105 -12.77 5.99 -3.57
N PHE A 106 -11.97 5.51 -4.54
CA PHE A 106 -12.05 5.94 -5.94
C PHE A 106 -13.01 5.10 -6.80
N LYS A 107 -13.65 4.06 -6.25
CA LYS A 107 -14.75 3.30 -6.89
C LYS A 107 -16.11 3.99 -6.71
N MET A 108 -16.28 4.78 -5.65
CA MET A 108 -17.50 5.56 -5.40
C MET A 108 -17.53 6.77 -6.36
N LYS A 109 -17.99 6.50 -7.59
CA LYS A 109 -18.52 7.50 -8.52
C LYS A 109 -20.02 7.67 -8.28
#